data_AF-A0A8C5S608-F1
#
_entry.id   AF-A0A8C5S608-F1
#
_cell.length_a   1.000
_cell.length_b   1.000
_cell.length_c   1.000
_cell.angle_alpha   90.00
_cell.angle_beta   90.00
_cell.angle_gamma   90.00
#
_symmetry.space_group_name_H-M   'P 1'
#
loop_
_entity.id
_entity.type
_entity.pdbx_description
1 polymer ?
#
loop_
_entity_poly.entity_id
_entity_poly.type
_entity_poly.pdbx_seq_one_letter_code
_entity_poly.pdbx_strand_id
1 'polypeptide(L)'
;MLKYNFLNSRDLGDHGYLIEGHTIISKENLDKPISYKYIVKCDKQLSFEFIYKPAATDGLHVNRSLFLSSKLIGGTDWHQYDDIICARPENNWWKKLKNHISFWKDKEKDFVKGKLIAATVMLDNLFSILKTWNRINVKSFFQQFHQFYFVNKRIMVHEGYRKEWKELQFQEQQLQDFIVNYLMEASNNILKQNTSMWDKIGLALITFTLITSYNIQLPKKELKQLCMFLCPEKSPADVNEIECFRETFSERLGLADKLINFCDYCIEKEIHEWVWTLPILYLFTVNDSEYKTRTCLESEEKWARLECIRYLEFRDKNRNSNENLIMQKKHLLEGNQALFRSWFSLLPLYHLVEFISGPYADPFDCLLGTFHRLKSLKIDQSNWQDVEKLLEKLLHILSEKNITIQKEDWRCFVVACQNLHQICSNRIPVRSKYKLLATAVEIVSTILALVPSEVLEMEFTTTILQNVCKTTSSWFHCCLPKSLLETGSVTFSWRKELEVWDHFLKIKFPNSSNSQHWKETLMSILKRRIKQVCVI
;
A
#
# COMPACT_ATOMS: atom_id res chain seq x y z
N MET A 1 -47.50 -15.02 19.14
CA MET A 1 -46.49 -16.10 19.23
C MET A 1 -45.97 -16.32 17.81
N LEU A 2 -44.72 -15.91 17.52
CA LEU A 2 -44.12 -16.19 16.22
C LEU A 2 -43.78 -17.68 16.20
N LYS A 3 -44.40 -18.45 15.29
CA LYS A 3 -44.07 -19.86 15.07
C LYS A 3 -42.81 -19.90 14.22
N TYR A 4 -41.73 -20.42 14.78
CA TYR A 4 -40.51 -20.74 14.04
C TYR A 4 -40.66 -22.12 13.40
N ASN A 5 -40.32 -22.22 12.12
CA ASN A 5 -40.10 -23.51 11.47
C ASN A 5 -38.61 -23.86 11.67
N PHE A 6 -38.32 -24.87 12.48
CA PHE A 6 -36.97 -25.42 12.60
C PHE A 6 -36.65 -26.16 11.30
N LEU A 7 -35.57 -25.75 10.63
CA LEU A 7 -35.21 -26.27 9.32
C LEU A 7 -34.08 -27.28 9.39
N ASN A 8 -33.11 -27.08 10.28
CA ASN A 8 -31.92 -27.92 10.35
C ASN A 8 -31.23 -27.86 11.72
N SER A 9 -30.52 -28.93 12.07
CA SER A 9 -29.68 -29.01 13.27
C SER A 9 -28.32 -29.61 12.92
N ARG A 10 -27.23 -28.98 13.34
CA ARG A 10 -25.86 -29.49 13.16
C ARG A 10 -25.23 -29.77 14.52
N ASP A 11 -24.71 -30.98 14.70
CA ASP A 11 -23.95 -31.36 15.89
C ASP A 11 -22.60 -30.63 15.92
N LEU A 12 -22.28 -30.01 17.07
CA LEU A 12 -21.03 -29.27 17.33
C LEU A 12 -20.18 -29.99 18.40
N GLY A 13 -20.47 -31.25 18.72
CA GLY A 13 -19.77 -32.05 19.72
C GLY A 13 -19.96 -31.47 21.13
N ASP A 14 -18.84 -31.21 21.82
CA ASP A 14 -18.83 -30.68 23.20
C ASP A 14 -19.50 -29.29 23.31
N HIS A 15 -19.77 -28.62 22.19
CA HIS A 15 -20.41 -27.32 22.14
C HIS A 15 -21.92 -27.38 21.86
N GLY A 16 -22.51 -28.57 21.78
CA GLY A 16 -23.95 -28.79 21.64
C GLY A 16 -24.42 -28.80 20.18
N TYR A 17 -25.59 -28.22 19.90
CA TYR A 17 -26.19 -28.22 18.56
C TYR A 17 -26.40 -26.79 18.05
N LEU A 18 -26.03 -26.54 16.80
CA LEU A 18 -26.49 -25.36 16.07
C LEU A 18 -27.92 -25.62 15.61
N ILE A 19 -28.83 -24.69 15.93
CA ILE A 19 -30.24 -24.77 15.55
C ILE A 19 -30.57 -23.60 14.64
N GLU A 20 -31.04 -23.90 13.42
CA GLU A 20 -31.40 -22.90 12.43
C GLU A 20 -32.93 -22.84 12.23
N GLY A 21 -33.45 -21.62 12.17
CA GLY A 21 -34.86 -21.36 11.93
C GLY A 21 -35.07 -20.02 11.25
N HIS A 22 -36.23 -19.84 10.64
CA HIS A 22 -36.63 -18.59 10.01
C HIS A 22 -38.01 -18.17 10.48
N THR A 23 -38.27 -16.87 10.42
CA THR A 23 -39.58 -16.27 10.68
C THR A 23 -39.76 -15.04 9.81
N ILE A 24 -41.01 -14.73 9.47
CA ILE A 24 -41.36 -13.49 8.78
C ILE A 24 -41.77 -12.46 9.84
N ILE A 25 -41.22 -11.24 9.73
CA ILE A 25 -41.54 -10.12 10.63
C ILE A 25 -42.07 -8.97 9.78
N SER A 26 -43.21 -8.39 10.19
CA SER A 26 -43.78 -7.22 9.51
C SER A 26 -42.82 -6.03 9.59
N LYS A 27 -42.69 -5.28 8.48
CA LYS A 27 -41.88 -4.05 8.39
C LYS A 27 -42.28 -2.98 9.42
N GLU A 28 -43.50 -3.03 9.93
CA GLU A 28 -43.96 -2.15 11.01
C GLU A 28 -43.19 -2.32 12.33
N ASN A 29 -42.47 -3.44 12.48
CA ASN A 29 -41.63 -3.73 13.65
C ASN A 29 -40.16 -3.37 13.45
N LEU A 30 -39.79 -2.77 12.31
CA LEU A 30 -38.44 -2.21 12.13
C LEU A 30 -38.19 -1.08 13.13
N ASP A 31 -36.92 -0.98 13.56
CA ASP A 31 -36.45 0.00 14.54
C ASP A 31 -37.20 -0.03 15.88
N LYS A 32 -37.90 -1.13 16.18
CA LYS A 32 -38.59 -1.38 17.44
C LYS A 32 -38.01 -2.60 18.16
N PRO A 33 -37.94 -2.59 19.50
CA PRO A 33 -37.51 -3.76 20.25
C PRO A 33 -38.60 -4.83 20.28
N ILE A 34 -38.23 -6.07 19.95
CA ILE A 34 -39.11 -7.24 20.01
C ILE A 34 -38.58 -8.18 21.09
N SER A 35 -39.40 -8.49 22.09
CA SER A 35 -39.06 -9.43 23.16
C SER A 35 -39.40 -10.86 22.73
N TYR A 36 -38.49 -11.80 22.95
CA TYR A 36 -38.72 -13.23 22.68
C TYR A 36 -37.91 -14.14 23.61
N LYS A 37 -38.25 -15.42 23.60
CA LYS A 37 -37.56 -16.50 24.33
C LYS A 37 -37.68 -17.82 23.59
N TYR A 38 -36.68 -18.66 23.76
CA TYR A 38 -36.75 -20.05 23.33
C TYR A 38 -37.49 -20.91 24.35
N ILE A 39 -38.19 -21.93 23.84
CA ILE A 39 -38.77 -23.00 24.65
C ILE A 39 -37.88 -24.22 24.47
N VAL A 40 -37.33 -24.71 25.57
CA VAL A 40 -36.47 -25.89 25.63
C VAL A 40 -37.27 -27.04 26.22
N LYS A 41 -37.23 -28.18 25.53
CA LYS A 41 -37.81 -29.43 26.04
C LYS A 41 -36.69 -30.24 26.71
N CYS A 42 -36.74 -30.34 28.03
CA CYS A 42 -35.96 -31.32 28.79
C CYS A 42 -36.91 -32.45 29.20
N ASP A 43 -36.58 -33.68 28.80
CA ASP A 43 -37.43 -34.86 28.98
C ASP A 43 -38.86 -34.68 28.41
N LYS A 44 -39.86 -34.58 29.30
CA LYS A 44 -41.28 -34.37 28.97
C LYS A 44 -41.79 -32.97 29.35
N GLN A 45 -40.94 -32.11 29.90
CA GLN A 45 -41.35 -30.80 30.40
C GLN A 45 -40.84 -29.70 29.48
N LEU A 46 -41.76 -28.85 29.03
CA LEU A 46 -41.43 -27.64 28.29
C LEU A 46 -41.10 -26.55 29.31
N SER A 47 -39.92 -25.95 29.15
CA SER A 47 -39.49 -24.83 29.96
C SER A 47 -38.97 -23.72 29.06
N PHE A 48 -39.10 -22.47 29.50
CA PHE A 48 -38.41 -21.38 28.82
C PHE A 48 -36.90 -21.50 29.06
N GLU A 49 -36.12 -21.05 28.09
CA GLU A 49 -34.67 -20.91 28.25
C GLU A 49 -34.32 -20.11 29.51
N PHE A 50 -33.14 -20.42 30.03
CA PHE A 50 -32.55 -19.73 31.17
C PHE A 50 -31.51 -18.73 30.69
N ILE A 51 -31.78 -17.44 30.87
CA ILE A 51 -30.82 -16.36 30.66
C ILE A 51 -30.14 -16.10 32.01
N TYR A 52 -28.81 -16.24 32.06
CA TYR A 52 -27.98 -16.12 33.27
C TYR A 52 -27.85 -14.70 33.81
N LYS A 53 -28.91 -13.89 33.70
CA LYS A 53 -29.00 -12.52 34.21
C LYS A 53 -30.00 -12.46 35.37
N PRO A 54 -29.59 -11.96 36.55
CA PRO A 54 -30.54 -11.61 37.61
C PRO A 54 -31.54 -10.57 37.09
N ALA A 55 -32.83 -10.78 37.32
CA ALA A 55 -33.82 -9.76 37.01
C ALA A 55 -33.59 -8.53 37.89
N ALA A 56 -33.69 -7.33 37.30
CA ALA A 56 -33.50 -6.08 38.04
C ALA A 56 -34.59 -5.84 39.11
N THR A 57 -35.74 -6.49 38.99
CA THR A 57 -36.86 -6.40 39.93
C THR A 57 -37.49 -7.78 40.09
N ASP A 58 -37.87 -8.13 41.32
CA ASP A 58 -38.59 -9.37 41.59
C ASP A 58 -39.89 -9.43 40.78
N GLY A 59 -40.11 -10.55 40.08
CA GLY A 59 -41.27 -10.77 39.21
C GLY A 59 -41.08 -10.37 37.74
N LEU A 60 -40.04 -9.62 37.39
CA LEU A 60 -39.74 -9.30 35.99
C LEU A 60 -38.95 -10.44 35.32
N HIS A 61 -39.39 -10.84 34.12
CA HIS A 61 -38.69 -11.85 33.33
C HIS A 61 -37.67 -11.20 32.39
N VAL A 62 -36.43 -11.66 32.44
CA VAL A 62 -35.40 -11.32 31.43
C VAL A 62 -35.68 -12.12 30.17
N ASN A 63 -35.88 -11.45 29.03
CA ASN A 63 -36.07 -12.04 27.71
C ASN A 63 -34.94 -11.61 26.77
N ARG A 64 -34.80 -12.31 25.64
CA ARG A 64 -33.95 -11.84 24.53
C ARG A 64 -34.59 -10.62 23.88
N SER A 65 -33.76 -9.74 23.31
CA SER A 65 -34.24 -8.54 22.62
C SER A 65 -33.76 -8.51 21.17
N LEU A 66 -34.68 -8.70 20.24
CA LEU A 66 -34.48 -8.52 18.81
C LEU A 66 -34.67 -7.05 18.46
N PHE A 67 -33.81 -6.52 17.59
CA PHE A 67 -33.95 -5.16 17.05
C PHE A 67 -33.45 -5.15 15.61
N LEU A 68 -34.40 -4.97 14.69
CA LEU A 68 -34.16 -4.96 13.26
C LEU A 68 -33.94 -3.52 12.82
N SER A 69 -32.68 -3.11 12.65
CA SER A 69 -32.41 -1.74 12.20
C SER A 69 -32.69 -1.62 10.71
N SER A 70 -33.60 -0.70 10.33
CA SER A 70 -33.94 -0.47 8.92
C SER A 70 -32.74 -0.07 8.07
N LYS A 71 -31.75 0.61 8.66
CA LYS A 71 -30.50 1.03 8.01
C LYS A 71 -29.58 -0.13 7.62
N LEU A 72 -29.76 -1.31 8.22
CA LEU A 72 -28.85 -2.46 8.05
C LEU A 72 -29.51 -3.59 7.23
N ILE A 73 -30.67 -3.32 6.65
CA ILE A 73 -31.40 -4.25 5.79
C ILE A 73 -31.11 -3.85 4.34
N GLY A 74 -30.24 -4.60 3.68
CA GLY A 74 -29.89 -4.43 2.26
C GLY A 74 -30.75 -5.29 1.32
N GLY A 75 -32.03 -5.46 1.63
CA GLY A 75 -32.94 -6.35 0.91
C GLY A 75 -34.20 -6.67 1.71
N THR A 76 -34.58 -7.94 1.78
CA THR A 76 -35.68 -8.44 2.63
C THR A 76 -35.21 -9.14 3.90
N ASP A 77 -33.93 -9.49 3.97
CA ASP A 77 -33.46 -10.51 4.90
C ASP A 77 -32.62 -9.92 6.04
N TRP A 78 -32.83 -10.48 7.23
CA TRP A 78 -32.07 -10.21 8.44
C TRP A 78 -31.52 -11.51 8.99
N HIS A 79 -30.20 -11.59 9.09
CA HIS A 79 -29.48 -12.72 9.64
C HIS A 79 -29.02 -12.35 11.04
N GLN A 80 -29.66 -12.93 12.05
CA GLN A 80 -29.23 -12.84 13.43
C GLN A 80 -28.95 -14.22 13.97
N TYR A 81 -27.86 -14.27 14.71
CA TYR A 81 -27.43 -15.44 15.42
C TYR A 81 -27.42 -15.12 16.91
N ASP A 82 -28.10 -15.95 17.66
CA ASP A 82 -28.19 -15.84 19.11
C ASP A 82 -27.07 -16.62 19.79
N ASP A 83 -26.73 -16.21 21.01
CA ASP A 83 -25.81 -16.97 21.88
C ASP A 83 -26.42 -18.31 22.36
N ILE A 84 -25.70 -19.00 23.24
CA ILE A 84 -26.06 -20.34 23.71
C ILE A 84 -27.42 -20.33 24.42
N ILE A 85 -28.33 -21.19 23.95
CA ILE A 85 -29.63 -21.45 24.58
C ILE A 85 -29.40 -22.44 25.72
N CYS A 86 -29.65 -22.01 26.95
CA CYS A 86 -29.44 -22.85 28.13
C CYS A 86 -30.77 -23.33 28.74
N ALA A 87 -30.84 -24.60 29.14
CA ALA A 87 -31.93 -25.10 29.97
C ALA A 87 -31.80 -24.58 31.41
N ARG A 88 -32.92 -24.54 32.14
CA ARG A 88 -32.89 -24.16 33.55
C ARG A 88 -32.11 -25.22 34.35
N PRO A 89 -31.10 -24.81 35.09
CA PRO A 89 -30.23 -25.76 35.79
C PRO A 89 -30.81 -26.15 37.17
N GLU A 90 -30.45 -27.33 37.70
CA GLU A 90 -31.21 -28.01 38.77
C GLU A 90 -31.37 -27.22 40.10
N ASN A 91 -32.61 -27.13 40.59
CA ASN A 91 -33.10 -26.07 41.48
C ASN A 91 -32.47 -25.92 42.89
N ASN A 92 -31.66 -26.86 43.38
CA ASN A 92 -31.12 -26.81 44.75
C ASN A 92 -29.75 -26.15 44.88
N TRP A 93 -28.92 -26.18 43.84
CA TRP A 93 -27.56 -25.65 43.92
C TRP A 93 -27.48 -24.18 43.52
N TRP A 94 -28.28 -23.73 42.54
CA TRP A 94 -28.34 -22.32 42.11
C TRP A 94 -28.79 -21.36 43.19
N LYS A 95 -29.79 -21.75 43.98
CA LYS A 95 -30.29 -20.90 45.07
C LYS A 95 -29.24 -20.64 46.15
N LYS A 96 -28.31 -21.58 46.34
CA LYS A 96 -27.20 -21.44 47.31
C LYS A 96 -26.04 -20.62 46.72
N LEU A 97 -25.69 -20.87 45.45
CA LEU A 97 -24.53 -20.25 44.81
C LEU A 97 -24.77 -18.83 44.29
N LYS A 98 -26.02 -18.43 44.00
CA LYS A 98 -26.38 -17.08 43.54
C LYS A 98 -26.08 -15.94 44.55
N ASN A 99 -25.76 -16.25 45.80
CA ASN A 99 -25.43 -15.22 46.80
C ASN A 99 -23.91 -14.96 46.89
N HIS A 100 -23.08 -15.73 46.18
CA HIS A 100 -21.62 -15.59 46.20
C HIS A 100 -21.11 -14.72 45.03
N ILE A 101 -20.37 -13.67 45.34
CA ILE A 101 -19.78 -12.75 44.34
C ILE A 101 -18.78 -13.46 43.42
N SER A 102 -17.99 -14.41 43.95
CA SER A 102 -17.05 -15.22 43.16
C SER A 102 -17.76 -16.05 42.11
N PHE A 103 -18.88 -16.69 42.47
CA PHE A 103 -19.69 -17.49 41.56
C PHE A 103 -20.20 -16.67 40.36
N TRP A 104 -20.64 -15.43 40.58
CA TRP A 104 -21.07 -14.55 39.49
C TRP A 104 -19.93 -14.16 38.55
N LYS A 105 -18.74 -13.87 39.09
CA LYS A 105 -17.56 -13.57 38.27
C LYS A 105 -17.12 -14.77 37.43
N ASP A 106 -17.19 -15.98 37.98
CA ASP A 106 -16.85 -17.19 37.25
C ASP A 106 -17.89 -17.50 36.17
N LYS A 107 -19.18 -17.32 36.46
CA LYS A 107 -20.26 -17.52 35.48
C LYS A 107 -20.27 -16.47 34.38
N GLU A 108 -19.91 -15.24 34.69
CA GLU A 108 -19.71 -14.18 33.71
C GLU A 108 -18.62 -14.58 32.69
N LYS A 109 -17.48 -15.08 33.18
CA LYS A 109 -16.41 -15.62 32.31
C LYS A 109 -16.87 -16.80 31.48
N ASP A 110 -17.58 -17.76 32.08
CA ASP A 110 -18.13 -18.92 31.37
C ASP A 110 -19.09 -18.48 30.25
N PHE A 111 -19.94 -17.50 30.53
CA PHE A 111 -20.91 -16.99 29.56
C PHE A 111 -20.23 -16.22 28.43
N VAL A 112 -19.24 -15.36 28.74
CA VAL A 112 -18.43 -14.69 27.72
C VAL A 112 -17.72 -15.72 26.84
N LYS A 113 -17.14 -16.77 27.42
CA LYS A 113 -16.53 -17.87 26.68
C LYS A 113 -17.55 -18.58 25.78
N GLY A 114 -18.72 -18.91 26.31
CA GLY A 114 -19.81 -19.51 25.54
C GLY A 114 -20.27 -18.64 24.37
N LYS A 115 -20.35 -17.31 24.59
CA LYS A 115 -20.67 -16.35 23.54
C LYS A 115 -19.61 -16.31 22.44
N LEU A 116 -18.32 -16.34 22.79
CA LEU A 116 -17.24 -16.38 21.79
C LEU A 116 -17.22 -17.68 20.98
N ILE A 117 -17.57 -18.81 21.61
CA ILE A 117 -17.78 -20.09 20.89
C ILE A 117 -18.92 -19.94 19.87
N ALA A 118 -20.07 -19.42 20.31
CA ALA A 118 -21.21 -19.19 19.42
C ALA A 118 -20.82 -18.23 18.28
N ALA A 119 -20.14 -17.12 18.59
CA ALA A 119 -19.65 -16.16 17.60
C ALA A 119 -18.67 -16.79 16.59
N THR A 120 -17.85 -17.77 17.00
CA THR A 120 -16.96 -18.51 16.09
C THR A 120 -17.77 -19.30 15.07
N VAL A 121 -18.76 -20.07 15.53
CA VAL A 121 -19.66 -20.85 14.65
C VAL A 121 -20.41 -19.93 13.68
N MET A 122 -20.81 -18.74 14.13
CA MET A 122 -21.48 -17.74 13.28
C MET A 122 -20.53 -17.22 12.20
N LEU A 123 -19.29 -16.87 12.57
CA LEU A 123 -18.28 -16.44 11.60
C LEU A 123 -17.96 -17.55 10.60
N ASP A 124 -17.80 -18.80 11.02
CA ASP A 124 -17.57 -19.93 10.10
C ASP A 124 -18.67 -20.04 9.05
N ASN A 125 -19.93 -19.90 9.48
CA ASN A 125 -21.08 -19.92 8.58
C ASN A 125 -21.10 -18.70 7.65
N LEU A 126 -20.76 -17.50 8.13
CA LEU A 126 -20.64 -16.31 7.29
C LEU A 126 -19.53 -16.48 6.24
N PHE A 127 -18.35 -16.95 6.64
CA PHE A 127 -17.24 -17.20 5.73
C PHE A 127 -17.56 -18.33 4.74
N SER A 128 -18.48 -19.23 5.06
CA SER A 128 -18.93 -20.26 4.10
C SER A 128 -19.64 -19.67 2.86
N ILE A 129 -20.21 -18.46 2.96
CA ILE A 129 -20.79 -17.72 1.81
C ILE A 129 -19.71 -17.45 0.76
N LEU A 130 -18.46 -17.26 1.21
CA LEU A 130 -17.30 -16.99 0.36
C LEU A 130 -16.70 -18.26 -0.25
N LYS A 131 -17.28 -19.45 -0.05
CA LYS A 131 -16.82 -20.67 -0.77
C LYS A 131 -16.92 -20.52 -2.29
N THR A 132 -17.92 -19.78 -2.76
CA THR A 132 -18.05 -19.38 -4.15
C THR A 132 -17.81 -17.89 -4.25
N TRP A 133 -16.71 -17.48 -4.87
CA TRP A 133 -16.31 -16.09 -4.97
C TRP A 133 -16.98 -15.39 -6.14
N ASN A 134 -17.84 -14.41 -5.86
CA ASN A 134 -18.40 -13.48 -6.84
C ASN A 134 -18.96 -12.25 -6.13
N ARG A 135 -19.32 -11.23 -6.92
CA ARG A 135 -19.89 -9.97 -6.44
C ARG A 135 -21.10 -10.15 -5.51
N ILE A 136 -22.01 -11.07 -5.81
CA ILE A 136 -23.25 -11.29 -5.04
C ILE A 136 -22.90 -11.85 -3.64
N ASN A 137 -22.02 -12.85 -3.59
CA ASN A 137 -21.62 -13.49 -2.35
C ASN A 137 -20.78 -12.56 -1.47
N VAL A 138 -19.87 -11.79 -2.05
CA VAL A 138 -19.07 -10.79 -1.31
C VAL A 138 -19.96 -9.69 -0.74
N LYS A 139 -20.93 -9.19 -1.52
CA LYS A 139 -21.94 -8.24 -1.03
C LYS A 139 -22.73 -8.81 0.13
N SER A 140 -23.26 -10.03 -0.04
CA SER A 140 -24.05 -10.73 0.98
C SER A 140 -23.24 -10.93 2.26
N PHE A 141 -21.97 -11.36 2.13
CA PHE A 141 -21.05 -11.50 3.26
C PHE A 141 -20.91 -10.19 4.05
N PHE A 142 -20.61 -9.07 3.40
CA PHE A 142 -20.45 -7.80 4.11
C PHE A 142 -21.73 -7.31 4.80
N GLN A 143 -22.88 -7.51 4.16
CA GLN A 143 -24.18 -7.17 4.75
C GLN A 143 -24.45 -8.00 6.01
N GLN A 144 -24.27 -9.33 5.92
CA GLN A 144 -24.50 -10.23 7.04
C GLN A 144 -23.46 -10.04 8.15
N PHE A 145 -22.20 -9.77 7.81
CA PHE A 145 -21.18 -9.42 8.80
C PHE A 145 -21.56 -8.13 9.55
N HIS A 146 -22.14 -7.15 8.87
CA HIS A 146 -22.61 -5.92 9.53
C HIS A 146 -23.73 -6.19 10.53
N GLN A 147 -24.66 -7.08 10.19
CA GLN A 147 -25.70 -7.55 11.10
C GLN A 147 -25.08 -8.31 12.29
N PHE A 148 -24.15 -9.23 12.03
CA PHE A 148 -23.39 -9.95 13.06
C PHE A 148 -22.69 -9.00 14.03
N TYR A 149 -21.94 -8.02 13.52
CA TYR A 149 -21.22 -7.05 14.35
C TYR A 149 -22.19 -6.19 15.17
N PHE A 150 -23.25 -5.68 14.54
CA PHE A 150 -24.27 -4.86 15.22
C PHE A 150 -24.95 -5.59 16.37
N VAL A 151 -25.28 -6.88 16.19
CA VAL A 151 -25.91 -7.71 17.21
C VAL A 151 -24.92 -8.07 18.32
N ASN A 152 -23.68 -8.41 17.97
CA ASN A 152 -22.74 -8.97 18.94
C ASN A 152 -21.92 -7.94 19.71
N LYS A 153 -21.78 -6.70 19.21
CA LYS A 153 -20.96 -5.66 19.85
C LYS A 153 -21.43 -5.29 21.26
N ARG A 154 -22.73 -5.46 21.53
CA ARG A 154 -23.35 -5.25 22.85
C ARG A 154 -24.45 -6.27 23.07
N ILE A 155 -24.52 -6.81 24.28
CA ILE A 155 -25.52 -7.82 24.61
C ILE A 155 -26.76 -7.11 25.11
N MET A 156 -27.87 -7.31 24.40
CA MET A 156 -29.12 -6.63 24.67
C MET A 156 -30.17 -7.63 25.16
N VAL A 157 -30.77 -7.32 26.29
CA VAL A 157 -31.88 -8.09 26.88
C VAL A 157 -33.12 -7.21 26.98
N HIS A 158 -34.27 -7.84 27.19
CA HIS A 158 -35.54 -7.15 27.39
C HIS A 158 -36.05 -7.42 28.80
N GLU A 159 -36.20 -6.36 29.60
CA GLU A 159 -36.75 -6.38 30.96
C GLU A 159 -37.76 -5.23 31.07
N GLY A 160 -38.93 -5.41 30.46
CA GLY A 160 -39.93 -4.35 30.22
C GLY A 160 -39.57 -3.41 29.06
N TYR A 161 -38.28 -3.14 28.86
CA TYR A 161 -37.73 -2.42 27.71
C TYR A 161 -36.36 -3.01 27.31
N ARG A 162 -35.90 -2.67 26.10
CA ARG A 162 -34.58 -3.09 25.59
C ARG A 162 -33.47 -2.39 26.36
N LYS A 163 -32.59 -3.16 26.99
CA LYS A 163 -31.45 -2.63 27.73
C LYS A 163 -30.21 -3.49 27.58
N GLU A 164 -29.05 -2.85 27.71
CA GLU A 164 -27.75 -3.52 27.67
C GLU A 164 -27.54 -4.35 28.94
N TRP A 165 -26.97 -5.54 28.79
CA TRP A 165 -26.55 -6.39 29.90
C TRP A 165 -25.16 -5.96 30.38
N LYS A 166 -25.12 -4.84 31.12
CA LYS A 166 -23.88 -4.23 31.60
C LYS A 166 -23.13 -5.08 32.63
N GLU A 167 -23.85 -5.89 33.39
CA GLU A 167 -23.27 -6.76 34.42
C GLU A 167 -22.35 -7.84 33.87
N LEU A 168 -22.42 -8.13 32.56
CA LEU A 168 -21.54 -9.11 31.92
C LEU A 168 -20.15 -8.57 31.54
N GLN A 169 -19.92 -7.26 31.75
CA GLN A 169 -18.68 -6.52 31.43
C GLN A 169 -18.11 -6.79 30.02
N PHE A 170 -18.93 -7.31 29.09
CA PHE A 170 -18.51 -7.60 27.73
C PHE A 170 -18.53 -6.33 26.91
N GLN A 171 -17.35 -5.89 26.49
CA GLN A 171 -17.17 -4.66 25.73
C GLN A 171 -16.97 -4.94 24.25
N GLU A 172 -17.28 -3.94 23.42
CA GLU A 172 -17.08 -3.98 21.97
C GLU A 172 -15.62 -4.31 21.61
N GLN A 173 -14.64 -3.83 22.39
CA GLN A 173 -13.22 -4.15 22.21
C GLN A 173 -12.94 -5.66 22.27
N GLN A 174 -13.59 -6.40 23.18
CA GLN A 174 -13.38 -7.85 23.28
C GLN A 174 -13.91 -8.59 22.05
N LEU A 175 -15.01 -8.09 21.44
CA LEU A 175 -15.48 -8.61 20.16
C LEU A 175 -14.50 -8.27 19.03
N GLN A 176 -13.96 -7.06 19.00
CA GLN A 176 -13.00 -6.64 17.99
C GLN A 176 -11.71 -7.48 18.07
N ASP A 177 -11.16 -7.70 19.27
CA ASP A 177 -9.98 -8.54 19.49
C ASP A 177 -10.24 -9.99 19.03
N PHE A 178 -11.42 -10.52 19.34
CA PHE A 178 -11.86 -11.84 18.86
C PHE A 178 -11.93 -11.90 17.32
N ILE A 179 -12.57 -10.90 16.68
CA ILE A 179 -12.67 -10.81 15.22
C ILE A 179 -11.28 -10.73 14.59
N VAL A 180 -10.36 -9.94 15.13
CA VAL A 180 -8.98 -9.84 14.62
C VAL A 180 -8.30 -11.20 14.66
N ASN A 181 -8.36 -11.89 15.81
CA ASN A 181 -7.75 -13.22 15.94
C ASN A 181 -8.32 -14.20 14.91
N TYR A 182 -9.65 -14.24 14.76
CA TYR A 182 -10.31 -15.07 13.77
C TYR A 182 -9.88 -14.74 12.33
N LEU A 183 -9.87 -13.46 11.95
CA LEU A 183 -9.50 -13.02 10.60
C LEU A 183 -8.03 -13.33 10.27
N MET A 184 -7.14 -13.14 11.24
CA MET A 184 -5.71 -13.44 11.08
C MET A 184 -5.46 -14.95 10.97
N GLU A 185 -6.18 -15.76 11.75
CA GLU A 185 -6.12 -17.22 11.66
C GLU A 185 -6.67 -17.73 10.32
N ALA A 186 -7.85 -17.24 9.90
CA ALA A 186 -8.46 -17.60 8.62
C ALA A 186 -7.52 -17.26 7.45
N SER A 187 -6.94 -16.06 7.44
CA SER A 187 -5.98 -15.65 6.40
C SER A 187 -4.71 -16.50 6.40
N ASN A 188 -4.15 -16.80 7.57
CA ASN A 188 -3.01 -17.71 7.69
C ASN A 188 -3.31 -19.12 7.16
N ASN A 189 -4.52 -19.63 7.43
CA ASN A 189 -4.93 -20.96 6.99
C ASN A 189 -5.06 -21.02 5.48
N ILE A 190 -5.67 -20.00 4.84
CA ILE A 190 -5.74 -19.93 3.38
C ILE A 190 -4.35 -19.82 2.75
N LEU A 191 -3.42 -19.04 3.33
CA LEU A 191 -2.05 -18.96 2.82
C LEU A 191 -1.32 -20.31 2.80
N LYS A 192 -1.63 -21.20 3.74
CA LYS A 192 -1.05 -22.56 3.81
C LYS A 192 -1.70 -23.54 2.85
N GLN A 193 -2.90 -23.24 2.34
CA GLN A 193 -3.61 -24.08 1.39
C GLN A 193 -3.14 -23.82 -0.03
N ASN A 194 -3.26 -24.84 -0.89
CA ASN A 194 -3.00 -24.71 -2.31
C ASN A 194 -4.22 -24.11 -3.03
N THR A 195 -4.54 -22.86 -2.72
CA THR A 195 -5.62 -22.07 -3.34
C THR A 195 -5.07 -21.06 -4.34
N SER A 196 -5.95 -20.47 -5.14
CA SER A 196 -5.52 -19.45 -6.10
C SER A 196 -4.97 -18.21 -5.39
N MET A 197 -4.10 -17.48 -6.08
CA MET A 197 -3.59 -16.18 -5.63
C MET A 197 -4.74 -15.19 -5.36
N TRP A 198 -5.77 -15.21 -6.22
CA TRP A 198 -6.92 -14.32 -6.10
C TRP A 198 -7.78 -14.61 -4.87
N ASP A 199 -7.90 -15.87 -4.45
CA ASP A 199 -8.58 -16.23 -3.19
C ASP A 199 -7.82 -15.67 -1.97
N LYS A 200 -6.48 -15.78 -1.98
CA LYS A 200 -5.61 -15.27 -0.92
C LYS A 200 -5.73 -13.74 -0.80
N ILE A 201 -5.59 -13.03 -1.92
CA ILE A 201 -5.73 -11.57 -1.96
C ILE A 201 -7.16 -11.14 -1.62
N GLY A 202 -8.17 -11.87 -2.13
CA GLY A 202 -9.58 -11.61 -1.86
C GLY A 202 -9.89 -11.68 -0.37
N LEU A 203 -9.42 -12.72 0.33
CA LEU A 203 -9.56 -12.82 1.78
C LEU A 203 -8.79 -11.72 2.51
N ALA A 204 -7.57 -11.38 2.06
CA ALA A 204 -6.80 -10.29 2.64
C ALA A 204 -7.53 -8.93 2.52
N LEU A 205 -8.14 -8.65 1.36
CA LEU A 205 -8.95 -7.45 1.13
C LEU A 205 -10.24 -7.45 1.95
N ILE A 206 -10.90 -8.60 2.13
CA ILE A 206 -12.03 -8.70 3.05
C ILE A 206 -11.60 -8.37 4.47
N THR A 207 -10.53 -9.00 4.96
CA THR A 207 -9.97 -8.74 6.29
C THR A 207 -9.64 -7.26 6.47
N PHE A 208 -8.91 -6.68 5.52
CA PHE A 208 -8.60 -5.26 5.47
C PHE A 208 -9.86 -4.37 5.50
N THR A 209 -10.85 -4.70 4.68
CA THR A 209 -12.10 -3.95 4.59
C THR A 209 -12.89 -3.99 5.90
N LEU A 210 -12.91 -5.13 6.58
CA LEU A 210 -13.59 -5.27 7.88
C LEU A 210 -12.87 -4.43 8.94
N ILE A 211 -11.54 -4.58 9.07
CA ILE A 211 -10.74 -3.82 10.04
C ILE A 211 -10.94 -2.32 9.87
N THR A 212 -10.89 -1.82 8.63
CA THR A 212 -11.08 -0.40 8.33
C THR A 212 -12.52 0.06 8.52
N SER A 213 -13.52 -0.72 8.09
CA SER A 213 -14.94 -0.34 8.24
C SER A 213 -15.42 -0.25 9.69
N TYR A 214 -14.79 -0.99 10.61
CA TYR A 214 -15.13 -0.98 12.03
C TYR A 214 -14.09 -0.24 12.90
N ASN A 215 -13.13 0.46 12.27
CA ASN A 215 -12.05 1.20 12.95
C ASN A 215 -11.30 0.36 14.00
N ILE A 216 -11.10 -0.92 13.70
CA ILE A 216 -10.44 -1.86 14.61
C ILE A 216 -8.95 -1.52 14.66
N GLN A 217 -8.44 -1.28 15.87
CA GLN A 217 -7.01 -1.02 16.07
C GLN A 217 -6.23 -2.33 16.03
N LEU A 218 -5.17 -2.36 15.22
CA LEU A 218 -4.27 -3.51 15.14
C LEU A 218 -2.94 -3.20 15.86
N PRO A 219 -2.39 -4.15 16.64
CA PRO A 219 -1.02 -4.05 17.10
C PRO A 219 -0.03 -4.12 15.92
N LYS A 220 1.22 -3.68 16.16
CA LYS A 220 2.26 -3.63 15.11
C LYS A 220 2.49 -4.98 14.41
N LYS A 221 2.41 -6.09 15.15
CA LYS A 221 2.61 -7.44 14.61
C LYS A 221 1.53 -7.79 13.59
N GLU A 222 0.27 -7.54 13.92
CA GLU A 222 -0.88 -7.81 13.07
C GLU A 222 -0.93 -6.86 11.87
N LEU A 223 -0.46 -5.61 12.01
CA LEU A 223 -0.27 -4.70 10.86
C LEU A 223 0.74 -5.25 9.85
N LYS A 224 1.90 -5.75 10.32
CA LYS A 224 2.90 -6.40 9.46
C LYS A 224 2.30 -7.61 8.76
N GLN A 225 1.57 -8.43 9.50
CA GLN A 225 0.91 -9.62 8.98
C GLN A 225 -0.13 -9.28 7.92
N LEU A 226 -0.94 -8.23 8.13
CA LEU A 226 -1.89 -7.75 7.12
C LEU A 226 -1.18 -7.24 5.86
N CYS A 227 -0.04 -6.55 5.98
CA CYS A 227 0.78 -6.16 4.82
C CYS A 227 1.27 -7.39 4.04
N MET A 228 1.68 -8.46 4.74
CA MET A 228 2.08 -9.72 4.11
C MET A 228 0.92 -10.41 3.40
N PHE A 229 -0.30 -10.35 3.96
CA PHE A 229 -1.49 -10.93 3.33
C PHE A 229 -1.90 -10.17 2.06
N LEU A 230 -1.68 -8.86 2.06
CA LEU A 230 -1.89 -7.97 0.91
C LEU A 230 -0.69 -7.98 -0.07
N CYS A 231 0.32 -8.83 0.14
CA CYS A 231 1.42 -9.01 -0.80
C CYS A 231 1.05 -10.15 -1.78
N PRO A 232 0.90 -9.88 -3.09
CA PRO A 232 0.64 -10.94 -4.04
C PRO A 232 1.86 -11.86 -4.20
N GLU A 233 1.64 -13.10 -4.64
CA GLU A 233 2.73 -14.07 -4.89
C GLU A 233 3.47 -13.80 -6.19
N LYS A 234 2.76 -13.23 -7.18
CA LYS A 234 3.29 -12.78 -8.47
C LYS A 234 2.56 -11.52 -8.90
N SER A 235 3.16 -10.76 -9.81
CA SER A 235 2.47 -9.61 -10.39
C SER A 235 1.24 -10.06 -11.19
N PRO A 236 0.07 -9.46 -10.96
CA PRO A 236 -1.11 -9.70 -11.79
C PRO A 236 -0.86 -9.24 -13.23
N ALA A 237 -1.02 -10.15 -14.20
CA ALA A 237 -0.73 -9.89 -15.61
C ALA A 237 -1.94 -10.09 -16.54
N ASP A 238 -2.90 -10.92 -16.16
CA ASP A 238 -4.10 -11.16 -16.97
C ASP A 238 -5.16 -10.07 -16.70
N VAL A 239 -5.43 -9.24 -17.71
CA VAL A 239 -6.37 -8.12 -17.64
C VAL A 239 -7.79 -8.60 -17.30
N ASN A 240 -8.23 -9.74 -17.83
CA ASN A 240 -9.57 -10.26 -17.57
C ASN A 240 -9.70 -10.76 -16.13
N GLU A 241 -8.67 -11.43 -15.60
CA GLU A 241 -8.66 -11.83 -14.19
C GLU A 241 -8.68 -10.60 -13.26
N ILE A 242 -7.90 -9.57 -13.59
CA ILE A 242 -7.85 -8.32 -12.83
C ILE A 242 -9.21 -7.59 -12.88
N GLU A 243 -9.87 -7.54 -14.04
CA GLU A 243 -11.21 -6.94 -14.19
C GLU A 243 -12.26 -7.71 -13.39
N CYS A 244 -12.32 -9.03 -13.51
CA CYS A 244 -13.24 -9.87 -12.74
C CYS A 244 -13.03 -9.72 -11.22
N PHE A 245 -11.76 -9.63 -10.80
CA PHE A 245 -11.41 -9.38 -9.40
C PHE A 245 -11.89 -7.99 -8.94
N ARG A 246 -11.67 -6.93 -9.73
CA ARG A 246 -12.17 -5.57 -9.44
C ARG A 246 -13.70 -5.55 -9.32
N GLU A 247 -14.40 -6.20 -10.24
CA GLU A 247 -15.87 -6.28 -10.23
C GLU A 247 -16.43 -6.89 -8.94
N THR A 248 -15.72 -7.88 -8.39
CA THR A 248 -16.08 -8.53 -7.13
C THR A 248 -16.13 -7.55 -5.94
N PHE A 249 -15.31 -6.48 -5.98
CA PHE A 249 -15.25 -5.44 -4.95
C PHE A 249 -15.87 -4.10 -5.38
N SER A 250 -16.51 -4.03 -6.56
CA SER A 250 -17.05 -2.78 -7.13
C SER A 250 -18.04 -2.03 -6.24
N GLU A 251 -18.80 -2.72 -5.38
CA GLU A 251 -19.73 -2.10 -4.44
C GLU A 251 -19.06 -1.48 -3.20
N ARG A 252 -17.74 -1.69 -3.03
CA ARG A 252 -16.96 -1.15 -1.93
C ARG A 252 -16.35 0.20 -2.33
N LEU A 253 -17.12 1.26 -2.14
CA LEU A 253 -16.69 2.63 -2.39
C LEU A 253 -15.45 2.99 -1.55
N GLY A 254 -14.51 3.72 -2.18
CA GLY A 254 -13.32 4.26 -1.53
C GLY A 254 -12.29 3.22 -1.08
N LEU A 255 -12.25 2.03 -1.71
CA LEU A 255 -11.26 1.00 -1.35
C LEU A 255 -9.82 1.48 -1.59
N ALA A 256 -9.56 2.18 -2.70
CA ALA A 256 -8.27 2.81 -2.98
C ALA A 256 -7.89 3.83 -1.90
N ASP A 257 -8.80 4.74 -1.53
CA ASP A 257 -8.55 5.73 -0.48
C ASP A 257 -8.23 5.08 0.87
N LYS A 258 -8.93 3.99 1.21
CA LYS A 258 -8.63 3.21 2.42
C LYS A 258 -7.24 2.59 2.37
N LEU A 259 -6.83 2.02 1.23
CA LEU A 259 -5.50 1.44 1.05
C LEU A 259 -4.40 2.51 1.17
N ILE A 260 -4.62 3.70 0.61
CA ILE A 260 -3.72 4.85 0.76
C ILE A 260 -3.59 5.24 2.24
N ASN A 261 -4.73 5.44 2.93
CA ASN A 261 -4.75 5.76 4.36
C ASN A 261 -4.05 4.69 5.21
N PHE A 262 -4.16 3.42 4.80
CA PHE A 262 -3.47 2.31 5.46
C PHE A 262 -1.95 2.35 5.25
N CYS A 263 -1.48 2.66 4.03
CA CYS A 263 -0.05 2.87 3.76
C CYS A 263 0.49 3.99 4.66
N ASP A 264 -0.22 5.11 4.73
CA ASP A 264 0.13 6.26 5.57
C ASP A 264 0.14 5.94 7.07
N TYR A 265 -0.85 5.18 7.54
CA TYR A 265 -0.90 4.70 8.92
C TYR A 265 0.30 3.78 9.23
N CYS A 266 0.67 2.90 8.30
CA CYS A 266 1.84 2.04 8.44
C CYS A 266 3.15 2.85 8.48
N ILE A 267 3.28 3.90 7.65
CA ILE A 267 4.44 4.81 7.68
C ILE A 267 4.56 5.49 9.05
N GLU A 268 3.44 5.97 9.61
CA GLU A 268 3.42 6.57 10.96
C GLU A 268 3.83 5.57 12.04
N LYS A 269 3.38 4.31 11.94
CA LYS A 269 3.69 3.24 12.90
C LYS A 269 5.03 2.53 12.66
N GLU A 270 5.81 2.98 11.66
CA GLU A 270 7.10 2.39 11.27
C GLU A 270 6.97 0.91 10.86
N ILE A 271 5.89 0.58 10.15
CA ILE A 271 5.66 -0.73 9.55
C ILE A 271 6.13 -0.66 8.11
N HIS A 272 7.32 -1.19 7.81
CA HIS A 272 7.95 -1.04 6.50
C HIS A 272 7.33 -1.93 5.40
N GLU A 273 6.67 -3.02 5.81
CA GLU A 273 6.04 -4.02 4.94
C GLU A 273 4.89 -3.45 4.08
N TRP A 274 4.41 -2.23 4.37
CA TRP A 274 3.40 -1.53 3.56
C TRP A 274 3.79 -1.41 2.09
N VAL A 275 5.08 -1.32 1.77
CA VAL A 275 5.58 -1.24 0.39
C VAL A 275 5.17 -2.45 -0.47
N TRP A 276 4.85 -3.58 0.17
CA TRP A 276 4.39 -4.80 -0.47
C TRP A 276 2.89 -4.80 -0.79
N THR A 277 2.12 -3.84 -0.27
CA THR A 277 0.68 -3.70 -0.56
C THR A 277 0.42 -2.82 -1.80
N LEU A 278 1.45 -2.12 -2.28
CA LEU A 278 1.37 -1.27 -3.48
C LEU A 278 0.82 -1.99 -4.73
N PRO A 279 1.20 -3.25 -5.04
CA PRO A 279 0.61 -3.97 -6.17
C PRO A 279 -0.92 -4.06 -6.08
N ILE A 280 -1.47 -4.24 -4.87
CA ILE A 280 -2.91 -4.32 -4.65
C ILE A 280 -3.56 -2.94 -4.76
N LEU A 281 -2.90 -1.88 -4.28
CA LEU A 281 -3.36 -0.51 -4.52
C LEU A 281 -3.50 -0.24 -6.03
N TYR A 282 -2.51 -0.66 -6.83
CA TYR A 282 -2.49 -0.44 -8.27
C TYR A 282 -3.55 -1.20 -9.05
N LEU A 283 -4.11 -2.29 -8.48
CA LEU A 283 -5.31 -2.92 -9.03
C LEU A 283 -6.52 -1.97 -9.06
N PHE A 284 -6.57 -0.98 -8.17
CA PHE A 284 -7.71 -0.07 -8.03
C PHE A 284 -7.42 1.36 -8.50
N THR A 285 -6.15 1.74 -8.66
CA THR A 285 -5.76 3.10 -9.03
C THR A 285 -5.16 3.24 -10.43
N VAL A 286 -4.65 2.15 -11.02
CA VAL A 286 -4.00 2.22 -12.33
C VAL A 286 -4.94 1.68 -13.42
N ASN A 287 -5.13 2.49 -14.45
CA ASN A 287 -5.92 2.12 -15.64
C ASN A 287 -5.00 1.75 -16.81
N ASP A 288 -5.39 0.76 -17.61
CA ASP A 288 -4.60 0.26 -18.75
C ASP A 288 -4.34 1.31 -19.85
N SER A 289 -5.15 2.37 -19.89
CA SER A 289 -4.99 3.50 -20.82
C SER A 289 -3.82 4.42 -20.47
N GLU A 290 -3.38 4.43 -19.21
CA GLU A 290 -2.38 5.39 -18.72
C GLU A 290 -0.93 5.01 -19.09
N TYR A 291 -0.70 3.77 -19.52
CA TYR A 291 0.60 3.33 -20.02
C TYR A 291 0.90 3.78 -21.47
N LYS A 292 -0.10 4.33 -22.17
CA LYS A 292 -0.02 4.60 -23.62
C LYS A 292 0.59 5.96 -23.97
N THR A 293 0.82 6.86 -23.02
CA THR A 293 1.41 8.18 -23.31
C THR A 293 2.42 8.54 -22.23
N ARG A 294 3.71 8.56 -22.58
CA ARG A 294 4.77 9.02 -21.68
C ARG A 294 4.72 10.54 -21.59
N THR A 295 4.08 11.05 -20.55
CA THR A 295 4.06 12.48 -20.26
C THR A 295 5.42 12.93 -19.69
N CYS A 296 5.94 14.02 -20.24
CA CYS A 296 7.21 14.58 -19.79
C CYS A 296 7.02 15.35 -18.47
N LEU A 297 7.91 15.14 -17.50
CA LEU A 297 8.08 16.00 -16.32
C LEU A 297 6.86 16.17 -15.40
N GLU A 298 6.11 15.09 -15.16
CA GLU A 298 5.12 15.08 -14.06
C GLU A 298 5.81 15.25 -12.68
N SER A 299 5.03 15.44 -11.61
CA SER A 299 5.62 15.40 -10.26
C SER A 299 6.16 14.00 -9.96
N GLU A 300 7.16 13.89 -9.08
CA GLU A 300 7.69 12.58 -8.66
C GLU A 300 6.58 11.69 -8.10
N GLU A 301 5.66 12.28 -7.34
CA GLU A 301 4.50 11.61 -6.75
C GLU A 301 3.59 10.99 -7.82
N LYS A 302 3.25 11.75 -8.87
CA LYS A 302 2.40 11.28 -9.97
C LYS A 302 3.10 10.23 -10.83
N TRP A 303 4.37 10.47 -11.18
CA TRP A 303 5.16 9.49 -11.92
C TRP A 303 5.29 8.16 -11.17
N ALA A 304 5.54 8.23 -9.86
CA ALA A 304 5.74 7.08 -9.00
C ALA A 304 4.45 6.37 -8.56
N ARG A 305 3.27 6.92 -8.87
CA ARG A 305 1.97 6.40 -8.39
C ARG A 305 1.90 6.33 -6.87
N LEU A 306 2.39 7.38 -6.22
CA LEU A 306 2.41 7.53 -4.77
C LEU A 306 1.59 8.74 -4.34
N GLU A 307 0.63 9.17 -5.17
CA GLU A 307 -0.31 10.25 -4.84
C GLU A 307 -0.98 9.99 -3.50
N CYS A 308 -0.99 11.02 -2.66
CA CYS A 308 -1.61 11.00 -1.33
C CYS A 308 -0.92 10.05 -0.33
N ILE A 309 0.28 9.53 -0.63
CA ILE A 309 1.08 8.74 0.32
C ILE A 309 2.26 9.58 0.80
N ARG A 310 2.54 9.57 2.11
CA ARG A 310 3.68 10.27 2.74
C ARG A 310 5.01 9.54 2.53
N TYR A 311 5.29 9.12 1.30
CA TYR A 311 6.44 8.31 0.94
C TYR A 311 7.79 9.02 1.19
N LEU A 312 7.81 10.35 1.17
CA LEU A 312 9.00 11.14 1.49
C LEU A 312 9.43 10.94 2.95
N GLU A 313 8.48 10.87 3.89
CA GLU A 313 8.79 10.60 5.31
C GLU A 313 9.41 9.21 5.47
N PHE A 314 8.81 8.20 4.82
CA PHE A 314 9.34 6.84 4.82
C PHE A 314 10.77 6.80 4.27
N ARG A 315 10.98 7.43 3.11
CA ARG A 315 12.28 7.47 2.43
C ARG A 315 13.33 8.17 3.26
N ASP A 316 12.98 9.28 3.90
CA ASP A 316 13.91 10.08 4.69
C ASP A 316 14.35 9.36 5.97
N LYS A 317 13.43 8.65 6.63
CA LYS A 317 13.74 7.77 7.76
C LYS A 317 14.62 6.58 7.35
N ASN A 318 14.43 6.04 6.15
CA ASN A 318 15.13 4.85 5.67
C ASN A 318 16.42 5.14 4.87
N ARG A 319 16.88 6.38 4.77
CA ARG A 319 18.08 6.76 3.98
C ARG A 319 19.31 5.90 4.29
N ASN A 320 19.47 5.49 5.54
CA ASN A 320 20.61 4.71 6.04
C ASN A 320 20.26 3.26 6.42
N SER A 321 19.03 2.81 6.14
CA SER A 321 18.62 1.45 6.50
C SER A 321 19.26 0.47 5.53
N ASN A 322 20.09 -0.45 6.05
CA ASN A 322 20.73 -1.54 5.29
C ASN A 322 19.77 -2.67 4.89
N GLU A 323 18.53 -2.65 5.40
CA GLU A 323 17.55 -3.70 5.15
C GLU A 323 16.80 -3.43 3.85
N ASN A 324 17.01 -4.32 2.88
CA ASN A 324 16.41 -4.19 1.57
C ASN A 324 15.07 -4.93 1.44
N LEU A 325 14.11 -4.55 2.29
CA LEU A 325 12.78 -5.17 2.33
C LEU A 325 12.07 -5.13 0.98
N ILE A 326 12.26 -4.03 0.23
CA ILE A 326 11.72 -3.85 -1.13
C ILE A 326 12.30 -4.91 -2.07
N MET A 327 13.62 -5.12 -2.08
CA MET A 327 14.25 -6.09 -2.99
C MET A 327 13.94 -7.56 -2.68
N GLN A 328 13.49 -7.89 -1.47
CA GLN A 328 13.01 -9.25 -1.15
C GLN A 328 11.86 -9.70 -2.06
N LYS A 329 11.09 -8.74 -2.59
CA LYS A 329 9.93 -8.99 -3.46
C LYS A 329 10.14 -8.52 -4.90
N LYS A 330 11.40 -8.41 -5.36
CA LYS A 330 11.75 -7.95 -6.73
C LYS A 330 11.04 -8.68 -7.87
N HIS A 331 10.62 -9.93 -7.67
CA HIS A 331 9.85 -10.70 -8.66
C HIS A 331 8.48 -10.07 -8.98
N LEU A 332 7.93 -9.22 -8.11
CA LEU A 332 6.67 -8.51 -8.34
C LEU A 332 6.77 -7.39 -9.38
N LEU A 333 8.00 -7.02 -9.80
CA LEU A 333 8.23 -6.01 -10.83
C LEU A 333 7.93 -6.53 -12.24
N GLU A 334 7.83 -7.85 -12.42
CA GLU A 334 7.55 -8.45 -13.72
C GLU A 334 6.20 -7.96 -14.25
N GLY A 335 6.24 -7.23 -15.38
CA GLY A 335 5.05 -6.64 -15.99
C GLY A 335 4.42 -5.46 -15.22
N ASN A 336 5.06 -4.95 -14.15
CA ASN A 336 4.50 -3.89 -13.31
C ASN A 336 5.37 -2.62 -13.28
N GLN A 337 5.18 -1.77 -14.29
CA GLN A 337 5.92 -0.51 -14.40
C GLN A 337 5.55 0.48 -13.29
N ALA A 338 4.28 0.54 -12.87
CA ALA A 338 3.88 1.42 -11.76
C ALA A 338 4.69 1.09 -10.50
N LEU A 339 4.73 -0.19 -10.10
CA LEU A 339 5.50 -0.66 -8.95
C LEU A 339 6.99 -0.36 -9.07
N PHE A 340 7.56 -0.51 -10.28
CA PHE A 340 8.96 -0.13 -10.52
C PHE A 340 9.22 1.33 -10.17
N ARG A 341 8.39 2.25 -10.66
CA ARG A 341 8.53 3.69 -10.40
C ARG A 341 8.35 4.02 -8.90
N SER A 342 7.38 3.39 -8.24
CA SER A 342 7.13 3.55 -6.81
C SER A 342 8.33 3.11 -5.98
N TRP A 343 8.85 1.91 -6.25
CA TRP A 343 10.00 1.36 -5.52
C TRP A 343 11.28 2.14 -5.82
N PHE A 344 11.47 2.63 -7.04
CA PHE A 344 12.55 3.57 -7.36
C PHE A 344 12.49 4.83 -6.48
N SER A 345 11.30 5.41 -6.33
CA SER A 345 11.09 6.58 -5.47
C SER A 345 11.34 6.30 -3.99
N LEU A 346 11.04 5.09 -3.52
CA LEU A 346 11.14 4.68 -2.11
C LEU A 346 12.56 4.25 -1.70
N LEU A 347 13.32 3.62 -2.60
CA LEU A 347 14.60 3.02 -2.28
C LEU A 347 15.68 4.07 -1.90
N PRO A 348 16.54 3.76 -0.91
CA PRO A 348 17.75 4.51 -0.64
C PRO A 348 18.67 4.57 -1.88
N LEU A 349 19.43 5.67 -2.04
CA LEU A 349 20.26 5.90 -3.24
C LEU A 349 21.23 4.76 -3.52
N TYR A 350 21.87 4.24 -2.48
CA TYR A 350 22.89 3.20 -2.62
C TYR A 350 22.31 1.85 -3.11
N HIS A 351 21.01 1.60 -2.93
CA HIS A 351 20.32 0.42 -3.48
C HIS A 351 19.83 0.62 -4.92
N LEU A 352 19.74 1.86 -5.42
CA LEU A 352 19.20 2.13 -6.76
C LEU A 352 20.05 1.53 -7.86
N VAL A 353 21.38 1.49 -7.69
CA VAL A 353 22.29 0.89 -8.69
C VAL A 353 22.01 -0.60 -8.87
N GLU A 354 21.79 -1.32 -7.77
CA GLU A 354 21.40 -2.74 -7.81
C GLU A 354 20.01 -2.89 -8.44
N PHE A 355 19.06 -2.04 -8.03
CA PHE A 355 17.68 -2.06 -8.50
C PHE A 355 17.56 -1.92 -10.02
N ILE A 356 18.21 -0.90 -10.61
CA ILE A 356 18.18 -0.64 -12.05
C ILE A 356 19.08 -1.57 -12.86
N SER A 357 19.88 -2.42 -12.20
CA SER A 357 20.63 -3.48 -12.87
C SER A 357 19.77 -4.72 -13.15
N GLY A 358 18.54 -4.77 -12.64
CA GLY A 358 17.62 -5.88 -12.85
C GLY A 358 16.98 -5.89 -14.25
N PRO A 359 16.36 -7.03 -14.64
CA PRO A 359 15.78 -7.21 -15.97
C PRO A 359 14.51 -6.39 -16.23
N TYR A 360 13.96 -5.75 -15.20
CA TYR A 360 12.72 -4.97 -15.27
C TYR A 360 12.96 -3.47 -15.45
N ALA A 361 14.22 -3.05 -15.58
CA ALA A 361 14.61 -1.66 -15.70
C ALA A 361 14.27 -1.12 -17.09
N ASP A 362 13.24 -0.26 -17.15
CA ASP A 362 12.98 0.53 -18.36
C ASP A 362 13.94 1.74 -18.41
N PRO A 363 14.64 1.98 -19.54
CA PRO A 363 15.62 3.06 -19.64
C PRO A 363 15.05 4.47 -19.38
N PHE A 364 13.80 4.72 -19.77
CA PHE A 364 13.16 6.03 -19.53
C PHE A 364 12.79 6.21 -18.07
N ASP A 365 12.21 5.19 -17.45
CA ASP A 365 11.88 5.23 -16.03
C ASP A 365 13.14 5.31 -15.16
N CYS A 366 14.26 4.71 -15.58
CA CYS A 366 15.55 4.91 -14.93
C CYS A 366 16.03 6.37 -15.03
N LEU A 367 15.90 7.00 -16.21
CA LEU A 367 16.26 8.40 -16.44
C LEU A 367 15.39 9.35 -15.62
N LEU A 368 14.07 9.22 -15.71
CA LEU A 368 13.11 10.05 -14.97
C LEU A 368 13.22 9.85 -13.47
N GLY A 369 13.31 8.60 -13.02
CA GLY A 369 13.53 8.30 -11.61
C GLY A 369 14.79 8.98 -11.10
N THR A 370 15.91 8.86 -11.82
CA THR A 370 17.17 9.51 -11.45
C THR A 370 17.00 11.03 -11.37
N PHE A 371 16.35 11.63 -12.37
CA PHE A 371 16.02 13.06 -12.35
C PHE A 371 15.21 13.45 -11.10
N HIS A 372 14.15 12.72 -10.77
CA HIS A 372 13.31 12.99 -9.59
C HIS A 372 14.09 12.87 -8.28
N ARG A 373 14.87 11.80 -8.12
CA ARG A 373 15.71 11.59 -6.93
C ARG A 373 16.72 12.72 -6.78
N LEU A 374 17.41 13.13 -7.85
CA LEU A 374 18.39 14.22 -7.77
C LEU A 374 17.73 15.61 -7.60
N LYS A 375 16.51 15.80 -8.11
CA LYS A 375 15.74 17.05 -7.95
C LYS A 375 15.43 17.35 -6.49
N SER A 376 15.19 16.36 -5.65
CA SER A 376 14.94 16.57 -4.21
C SER A 376 16.19 16.45 -3.34
N LEU A 377 17.27 15.83 -3.87
CA LEU A 377 18.49 15.54 -3.10
C LEU A 377 19.46 16.72 -2.97
N LYS A 378 19.87 17.04 -1.73
CA LYS A 378 21.07 17.85 -1.49
C LYS A 378 22.32 16.97 -1.63
N ILE A 379 23.13 17.22 -2.65
CA ILE A 379 24.37 16.45 -2.89
C ILE A 379 25.47 16.97 -1.94
N ASP A 380 26.04 16.10 -1.13
CA ASP A 380 27.09 16.45 -0.17
C ASP A 380 28.20 15.36 -0.08
N GLN A 381 28.97 15.32 0.99
CA GLN A 381 30.04 14.32 1.15
C GLN A 381 29.52 12.91 1.45
N SER A 382 28.29 12.77 1.96
CA SER A 382 27.71 11.49 2.37
C SER A 382 27.17 10.66 1.20
N ASN A 383 26.68 11.32 0.14
CA ASN A 383 25.88 10.65 -0.90
C ASN A 383 26.45 10.77 -2.32
N TRP A 384 27.50 11.55 -2.54
CA TRP A 384 27.98 11.81 -3.90
C TRP A 384 28.52 10.58 -4.62
N GLN A 385 29.10 9.60 -3.90
CA GLN A 385 29.59 8.36 -4.49
C GLN A 385 28.42 7.53 -5.03
N ASP A 386 27.29 7.52 -4.31
CA ASP A 386 26.10 6.82 -4.75
C ASP A 386 25.48 7.52 -5.96
N VAL A 387 25.50 8.87 -5.98
CA VAL A 387 25.08 9.64 -7.16
C VAL A 387 25.98 9.37 -8.37
N GLU A 388 27.30 9.28 -8.17
CA GLU A 388 28.27 8.95 -9.24
C GLU A 388 27.96 7.57 -9.83
N LYS A 389 27.88 6.55 -8.98
CA LYS A 389 27.56 5.19 -9.41
C LYS A 389 26.19 5.10 -10.09
N LEU A 390 25.20 5.84 -9.61
CA LEU A 390 23.86 5.88 -10.21
C LEU A 390 23.90 6.49 -11.62
N LEU A 391 24.58 7.62 -11.80
CA LEU A 391 24.73 8.24 -13.12
C LEU A 391 25.55 7.38 -14.07
N GLU A 392 26.63 6.76 -13.61
CA GLU A 392 27.44 5.83 -14.41
C GLU A 392 26.61 4.61 -14.85
N LYS A 393 25.83 4.03 -13.93
CA LYS A 393 24.95 2.91 -14.27
C LYS A 393 23.85 3.32 -15.23
N LEU A 394 23.25 4.50 -15.05
CA LEU A 394 22.26 5.05 -15.97
C LEU A 394 22.86 5.26 -17.37
N LEU A 395 24.04 5.86 -17.47
CA LEU A 395 24.75 6.02 -18.74
C LEU A 395 25.01 4.68 -19.40
N HIS A 396 25.45 3.67 -18.63
CA HIS A 396 25.68 2.33 -19.15
C HIS A 396 24.40 1.73 -19.76
N ILE A 397 23.28 1.77 -19.03
CA ILE A 397 21.98 1.30 -19.52
C ILE A 397 21.63 2.03 -20.82
N LEU A 398 21.69 3.36 -20.84
CA LEU A 398 21.34 4.17 -22.02
C LEU A 398 22.28 3.97 -23.22
N SER A 399 23.50 3.50 -22.99
CA SER A 399 24.49 3.24 -24.04
C SER A 399 24.37 1.82 -24.62
N GLU A 400 23.45 0.99 -24.12
CA GLU A 400 23.22 -0.35 -24.65
C GLU A 400 22.69 -0.29 -26.08
N LYS A 401 23.32 -1.07 -26.97
CA LYS A 401 23.10 -1.01 -28.42
C LYS A 401 21.68 -1.40 -28.89
N ASN A 402 20.85 -1.94 -28.01
CA ASN A 402 19.52 -2.46 -28.33
C ASN A 402 18.39 -1.51 -27.92
N ILE A 403 18.69 -0.32 -27.41
CA ILE A 403 17.67 0.66 -27.05
C ILE A 403 17.12 1.32 -28.31
N THR A 404 15.83 1.11 -28.56
CA THR A 404 15.07 1.82 -29.59
C THR A 404 14.06 2.73 -28.91
N ILE A 405 14.13 4.02 -29.19
CA ILE A 405 13.20 5.01 -28.65
C ILE A 405 12.15 5.31 -29.72
N GLN A 406 10.87 5.23 -29.36
CA GLN A 406 9.78 5.61 -30.25
C GLN A 406 9.81 7.11 -30.54
N LYS A 407 9.36 7.51 -31.73
CA LYS A 407 9.37 8.89 -32.18
C LYS A 407 8.65 9.83 -31.21
N GLU A 408 7.53 9.37 -30.68
CA GLU A 408 6.66 10.14 -29.78
C GLU A 408 7.32 10.37 -28.41
N ASP A 409 8.23 9.48 -27.99
CA ASP A 409 8.84 9.49 -26.66
C ASP A 409 10.23 10.15 -26.64
N TRP A 410 10.93 10.22 -27.78
CA TRP A 410 12.31 10.72 -27.84
C TRP A 410 12.45 12.13 -27.29
N ARG A 411 11.50 13.03 -27.58
CA ARG A 411 11.49 14.38 -27.01
C ARG A 411 11.44 14.36 -25.48
N CYS A 412 10.68 13.46 -24.88
CA CYS A 412 10.60 13.33 -23.42
C CYS A 412 11.94 12.88 -22.83
N PHE A 413 12.64 11.93 -23.46
CA PHE A 413 14.00 11.53 -23.06
C PHE A 413 14.96 12.72 -23.09
N VAL A 414 14.97 13.47 -24.19
CA VAL A 414 15.88 14.61 -24.39
C VAL A 414 15.65 15.70 -23.33
N VAL A 415 14.38 16.04 -23.09
CA VAL A 415 14.02 17.03 -22.06
C VAL A 415 14.40 16.53 -20.66
N ALA A 416 14.17 15.24 -20.35
CA ALA A 416 14.54 14.66 -19.07
C ALA A 416 16.06 14.70 -18.83
N CYS A 417 16.88 14.30 -19.82
CA CYS A 417 18.33 14.33 -19.68
C CYS A 417 18.89 15.76 -19.61
N GLN A 418 18.32 16.71 -20.35
CA GLN A 418 18.73 18.12 -20.25
C GLN A 418 18.47 18.66 -18.83
N ASN A 419 17.32 18.35 -18.25
CA ASN A 419 17.00 18.76 -16.88
C ASN A 419 17.88 18.06 -15.83
N LEU A 420 18.21 16.79 -16.04
CA LEU A 420 19.18 16.06 -15.21
C LEU A 420 20.56 16.75 -15.24
N HIS A 421 21.04 17.11 -16.43
CA HIS A 421 22.28 17.89 -16.61
C HIS A 421 22.23 19.22 -15.88
N GLN A 422 21.12 19.95 -16.01
CA GLN A 422 20.94 21.24 -15.32
C GLN A 422 20.99 21.11 -13.80
N ILE A 423 20.36 20.06 -13.23
CA ILE A 423 20.43 19.78 -11.79
C ILE A 423 21.86 19.48 -11.36
N CYS A 424 22.57 18.64 -12.11
CA CYS A 424 23.97 18.32 -11.82
C CYS A 424 24.82 19.60 -11.84
N SER A 425 24.69 20.42 -12.88
CA SER A 425 25.41 21.69 -13.01
C SER A 425 25.16 22.62 -11.81
N ASN A 426 23.91 22.80 -11.41
CA ASN A 426 23.54 23.71 -10.32
C ASN A 426 23.96 23.20 -8.92
N ARG A 427 24.00 21.88 -8.73
CA ARG A 427 24.19 21.25 -7.40
C ARG A 427 25.60 20.75 -7.13
N ILE A 428 26.52 20.84 -8.11
CA ILE A 428 27.92 20.47 -7.95
C ILE A 428 28.77 21.76 -7.88
N PRO A 429 28.86 22.42 -6.71
CA PRO A 429 29.72 23.61 -6.56
C PRO A 429 31.20 23.23 -6.38
N VAL A 430 31.52 21.96 -6.14
CA VAL A 430 32.88 21.52 -5.84
C VAL A 430 33.57 21.02 -7.10
N ARG A 431 34.61 21.75 -7.52
CA ARG A 431 35.46 21.43 -8.69
C ARG A 431 35.99 19.99 -8.71
N SER A 432 36.21 19.38 -7.55
CA SER A 432 36.71 18.00 -7.42
C SER A 432 35.71 16.92 -7.85
N LYS A 433 34.43 17.25 -8.06
CA LYS A 433 33.36 16.31 -8.44
C LYS A 433 32.85 16.54 -9.87
N TYR A 434 33.69 17.09 -10.75
CA TYR A 434 33.36 17.42 -12.15
C TYR A 434 32.85 16.21 -12.96
N LYS A 435 33.25 14.98 -12.59
CA LYS A 435 32.84 13.74 -13.25
C LYS A 435 31.33 13.57 -13.29
N LEU A 436 30.63 13.89 -12.20
CA LEU A 436 29.17 13.84 -12.16
C LEU A 436 28.52 14.69 -13.27
N LEU A 437 29.03 15.91 -13.48
CA LEU A 437 28.54 16.78 -14.55
C LEU A 437 28.93 16.25 -15.93
N ALA A 438 30.16 15.74 -16.09
CA ALA A 438 30.61 15.15 -17.34
C ALA A 438 29.74 13.94 -17.74
N THR A 439 29.48 13.01 -16.82
CA THR A 439 28.58 11.87 -17.03
C THR A 439 27.17 12.34 -17.41
N ALA A 440 26.65 13.41 -16.80
CA ALA A 440 25.36 13.97 -17.19
C ALA A 440 25.36 14.55 -18.62
N VAL A 441 26.47 15.15 -19.07
CA VAL A 441 26.64 15.59 -20.47
C VAL A 441 26.72 14.39 -21.41
N GLU A 442 27.43 13.32 -21.03
CA GLU A 442 27.52 12.09 -21.80
C GLU A 442 26.16 11.40 -21.95
N ILE A 443 25.32 11.41 -20.90
CA ILE A 443 23.93 10.92 -20.96
C ILE A 443 23.16 11.72 -22.02
N VAL A 444 23.25 13.06 -22.01
CA VAL A 444 22.58 13.89 -23.02
C VAL A 444 23.07 13.56 -24.43
N SER A 445 24.38 13.43 -24.61
CA SER A 445 24.95 13.06 -25.90
C SER A 445 24.46 11.70 -26.39
N THR A 446 24.41 10.72 -25.49
CA THR A 446 23.94 9.35 -25.78
C THR A 446 22.48 9.35 -26.22
N ILE A 447 21.60 10.07 -25.53
CA ILE A 447 20.18 10.20 -25.92
C ILE A 447 20.01 10.90 -27.26
N LEU A 448 20.80 11.95 -27.53
CA LEU A 448 20.78 12.62 -28.84
C LEU A 448 21.26 11.68 -29.96
N ALA A 449 22.13 10.72 -29.67
CA ALA A 449 22.59 9.72 -30.65
C ALA A 449 21.51 8.68 -30.99
N LEU A 450 20.56 8.48 -30.09
CA LEU A 450 19.41 7.59 -30.26
C LEU A 450 18.23 8.27 -30.99
N VAL A 451 18.49 9.35 -31.74
CA VAL A 451 17.46 10.03 -32.53
C VAL A 451 16.86 9.04 -33.55
N PRO A 452 15.52 8.88 -33.61
CA PRO A 452 14.90 7.96 -34.55
C PRO A 452 15.09 8.42 -36.00
N SER A 453 15.30 7.48 -36.93
CA SER A 453 15.58 7.79 -38.35
C SER A 453 14.49 8.61 -39.06
N GLU A 454 13.24 8.57 -38.58
CA GLU A 454 12.09 9.29 -39.16
C GLU A 454 11.87 10.69 -38.56
N VAL A 455 12.83 11.19 -37.78
CA VAL A 455 12.70 12.39 -36.96
C VAL A 455 13.69 13.45 -37.44
N LEU A 456 13.18 14.43 -38.20
CA LEU A 456 13.95 15.59 -38.64
C LEU A 456 13.89 16.71 -37.58
N GLU A 457 14.51 16.49 -36.41
CA GLU A 457 14.50 17.41 -35.26
C GLU A 457 15.80 18.20 -35.13
N MET A 458 16.37 18.66 -36.25
CA MET A 458 17.64 19.37 -36.24
C MET A 458 17.58 20.67 -35.42
N GLU A 459 16.50 21.44 -35.53
CA GLU A 459 16.33 22.69 -34.77
C GLU A 459 16.21 22.43 -33.26
N PHE A 460 15.42 21.43 -32.87
CA PHE A 460 15.26 21.04 -31.47
C PHE A 460 16.59 20.52 -30.90
N THR A 461 17.26 19.60 -31.60
CA THR A 461 18.59 19.09 -31.21
C THR A 461 19.62 20.21 -31.05
N THR A 462 19.62 21.17 -31.97
CA THR A 462 20.50 22.35 -31.91
C THR A 462 20.21 23.20 -30.68
N THR A 463 18.92 23.45 -30.39
CA THR A 463 18.49 24.21 -29.20
C THR A 463 18.93 23.52 -27.91
N ILE A 464 18.78 22.19 -27.83
CA ILE A 464 19.22 21.40 -26.68
C ILE A 464 20.74 21.49 -26.51
N LEU A 465 21.50 21.33 -27.60
CA LEU A 465 22.96 21.46 -27.57
C LEU A 465 23.41 22.85 -27.10
N GLN A 466 22.79 23.91 -27.61
CA GLN A 466 23.08 25.28 -27.18
C GLN A 466 22.83 25.47 -25.69
N ASN A 467 21.75 24.91 -25.16
CA ASN A 467 21.44 24.95 -23.73
C ASN A 467 22.49 24.19 -22.91
N VAL A 468 22.88 22.98 -23.33
CA VAL A 468 23.92 22.17 -22.67
C VAL A 468 25.26 22.91 -22.67
N CYS A 469 25.64 23.51 -23.80
CA CYS A 469 26.82 24.39 -23.93
C CYS A 469 26.76 25.55 -22.93
N LYS A 470 25.64 26.28 -22.90
CA LYS A 470 25.45 27.44 -22.02
C LYS A 470 25.55 27.05 -20.54
N THR A 471 24.86 25.98 -20.15
CA THR A 471 24.84 25.50 -18.76
C THR A 471 26.21 25.00 -18.32
N THR A 472 26.93 24.27 -19.17
CA THR A 472 28.30 23.81 -18.87
C THR A 472 29.28 24.97 -18.81
N SER A 473 29.16 25.94 -19.73
CA SER A 473 29.99 27.16 -19.74
C SER A 473 29.80 27.98 -18.46
N SER A 474 28.55 28.12 -18.03
CA SER A 474 28.19 28.80 -16.78
C SER A 474 28.82 28.09 -15.58
N TRP A 475 28.76 26.75 -15.55
CA TRP A 475 29.41 25.97 -14.52
C TRP A 475 30.93 26.20 -14.48
N PHE A 476 31.62 26.18 -15.63
CA PHE A 476 33.06 26.47 -15.68
C PHE A 476 33.38 27.88 -15.15
N HIS A 477 32.55 28.88 -15.47
CA HIS A 477 32.73 30.23 -14.95
C HIS A 477 32.54 30.31 -13.43
N CYS A 478 31.48 29.68 -12.89
CA CYS A 478 31.21 29.66 -11.46
C CYS A 478 32.25 28.86 -10.68
N CYS A 479 32.65 27.71 -11.22
CA CYS A 479 33.60 26.81 -10.58
C CYS A 479 35.04 27.28 -10.71
N LEU A 480 35.40 28.20 -11.60
CA LEU A 480 36.79 28.66 -11.79
C LEU A 480 36.98 30.18 -11.56
N PRO A 481 36.68 30.72 -10.34
CA PRO A 481 36.79 32.15 -10.03
C PRO A 481 38.21 32.71 -10.01
N LYS A 482 39.23 31.86 -9.87
CA LYS A 482 40.65 32.28 -9.83
C LYS A 482 41.28 32.20 -11.23
N SER A 483 42.34 32.97 -11.44
CA SER A 483 43.23 32.86 -12.61
C SER A 483 43.75 31.44 -12.77
N LEU A 484 44.10 31.05 -13.99
CA LEU A 484 44.59 29.70 -14.29
C LEU A 484 45.89 29.39 -13.54
N LEU A 485 46.81 30.36 -13.43
CA LEU A 485 48.02 30.28 -12.61
C LEU A 485 47.89 31.09 -11.33
N GLU A 486 48.61 30.69 -10.29
CA GLU A 486 48.72 31.43 -9.03
C GLU A 486 49.55 32.70 -9.23
N THR A 487 49.11 33.81 -8.65
CA THR A 487 49.78 35.11 -8.78
C THR A 487 51.24 35.02 -8.35
N GLY A 488 52.18 35.40 -9.24
CA GLY A 488 53.61 35.41 -8.95
C GLY A 488 54.32 34.05 -9.09
N SER A 489 53.65 33.03 -9.67
CA SER A 489 54.25 31.72 -9.93
C SER A 489 53.74 31.09 -11.23
N VAL A 490 54.42 30.05 -11.70
CA VAL A 490 54.00 29.27 -12.89
C VAL A 490 53.18 28.03 -12.49
N THR A 491 52.69 27.97 -11.24
CA THR A 491 51.88 26.84 -10.75
C THR A 491 50.40 27.06 -11.02
N PHE A 492 49.69 25.99 -11.38
CA PHE A 492 48.24 26.04 -11.59
C PHE A 492 47.49 26.29 -10.28
N SER A 493 46.58 27.26 -10.28
CA SER A 493 45.65 27.54 -9.17
C SER A 493 44.77 26.33 -8.81
N TRP A 494 44.57 25.42 -9.77
CA TRP A 494 43.95 24.13 -9.55
C TRP A 494 44.64 23.06 -10.38
N ARG A 495 45.36 22.15 -9.71
CA ARG A 495 46.19 21.12 -10.36
C ARG A 495 45.45 20.21 -11.34
N LYS A 496 44.15 19.97 -11.13
CA LYS A 496 43.33 19.11 -12.00
C LYS A 496 42.60 19.87 -13.12
N GLU A 497 42.80 21.19 -13.25
CA GLU A 497 42.02 21.98 -14.21
C GLU A 497 42.16 21.46 -15.65
N LEU A 498 43.38 21.15 -16.09
CA LEU A 498 43.60 20.60 -17.44
C LEU A 498 43.02 19.20 -17.64
N GLU A 499 43.03 18.35 -16.61
CA GLU A 499 42.40 17.03 -16.63
C GLU A 499 40.88 17.16 -16.84
N VAL A 500 40.27 18.16 -16.22
CA VAL A 500 38.84 18.46 -16.38
C VAL A 500 38.56 18.94 -17.80
N TRP A 501 39.36 19.88 -18.33
CA TRP A 501 39.20 20.32 -19.72
C TRP A 501 39.33 19.16 -20.71
N ASP A 502 40.36 18.32 -20.56
CA ASP A 502 40.57 17.14 -21.40
C ASP A 502 39.36 16.20 -21.38
N HIS A 503 38.80 15.93 -20.19
CA HIS A 503 37.63 15.07 -20.05
C HIS A 503 36.40 15.62 -20.80
N PHE A 504 36.05 16.90 -20.60
CA PHE A 504 34.89 17.49 -21.28
C PHE A 504 35.10 17.64 -22.80
N LEU A 505 36.31 17.93 -23.26
CA LEU A 505 36.65 18.06 -24.69
C LEU A 505 36.63 16.73 -25.44
N LYS A 506 36.74 15.59 -24.73
CA LYS A 506 36.67 14.24 -25.31
C LYS A 506 35.24 13.75 -25.55
N ILE A 507 34.23 14.38 -24.93
CA ILE A 507 32.83 14.05 -25.13
C ILE A 507 32.44 14.35 -26.59
N LYS A 508 31.90 13.35 -27.29
CA LYS A 508 31.45 13.46 -28.68
C LYS A 508 29.94 13.51 -28.73
N PHE A 509 29.41 14.40 -29.55
CA PHE A 509 28.00 14.48 -29.92
C PHE A 509 27.72 13.80 -31.26
N PRO A 510 26.48 13.38 -31.55
CA PRO A 510 26.15 12.47 -32.65
C PRO A 510 26.62 12.93 -34.04
N ASN A 511 26.53 14.24 -34.31
CA ASN A 511 26.95 14.82 -35.58
C ASN A 511 28.30 15.53 -35.42
N SER A 512 29.12 15.48 -36.48
CA SER A 512 30.44 16.14 -36.50
C SER A 512 30.34 17.65 -36.24
N SER A 513 29.32 18.30 -36.78
CA SER A 513 29.00 19.72 -36.54
C SER A 513 28.69 19.99 -35.06
N ASN A 514 27.86 19.16 -34.43
CA ASN A 514 27.51 19.28 -33.01
C ASN A 514 28.73 19.08 -32.10
N SER A 515 29.55 18.06 -32.41
CA SER A 515 30.82 17.82 -31.71
C SER A 515 31.79 18.98 -31.86
N GLN A 516 31.88 19.56 -33.06
CA GLN A 516 32.73 20.72 -33.33
C GLN A 516 32.25 21.94 -32.56
N HIS A 517 30.94 22.24 -32.58
CA HIS A 517 30.35 23.35 -31.85
C HIS A 517 30.58 23.26 -30.33
N TRP A 518 30.40 22.06 -29.74
CA TRP A 518 30.74 21.78 -28.34
C TRP A 518 32.20 22.09 -28.03
N LYS A 519 33.11 21.53 -28.83
CA LYS A 519 34.55 21.70 -28.66
C LYS A 519 34.99 23.16 -28.81
N GLU A 520 34.50 23.86 -29.83
CA GLU A 520 34.82 25.26 -30.07
C GLU A 520 34.34 26.16 -28.93
N THR A 521 33.12 25.91 -28.42
CA THR A 521 32.56 26.64 -27.28
C THR A 521 33.46 26.50 -26.05
N LEU A 522 33.80 25.28 -25.65
CA LEU A 522 34.68 25.05 -24.49
C LEU A 522 36.10 25.60 -24.70
N MET A 523 36.66 25.42 -25.89
CA MET A 523 37.99 25.94 -26.23
C MET A 523 38.03 27.47 -26.19
N SER A 524 36.94 28.16 -26.54
CA SER A 524 36.87 29.61 -26.45
C SER A 524 37.02 30.09 -24.99
N ILE A 525 36.42 29.38 -24.04
CA ILE A 525 36.51 29.65 -22.61
C ILE A 525 37.93 29.41 -22.12
N LEU A 526 38.51 28.24 -22.44
CA LEU A 526 39.89 27.91 -22.07
C LEU A 526 40.89 28.93 -22.63
N LYS A 527 40.75 29.33 -23.91
CA LYS A 527 41.58 30.38 -24.53
C LYS A 527 41.47 31.70 -23.77
N ARG A 528 40.26 32.11 -23.36
CA ARG A 528 40.06 33.33 -22.56
C ARG A 528 40.79 33.23 -21.21
N ARG A 529 40.73 32.08 -20.54
CA ARG A 529 41.42 31.84 -19.27
C ARG A 529 42.93 31.88 -19.40
N ILE A 530 43.49 31.29 -20.46
CA ILE A 530 44.93 31.35 -20.75
C ILE A 530 45.38 32.79 -20.99
N LYS A 531 44.62 33.56 -21.79
CA LYS A 531 44.94 34.98 -22.07
C LYS A 531 44.95 35.86 -20.82
N GLN A 532 44.12 35.57 -19.82
CA GLN A 532 44.11 36.32 -18.55
C GLN A 532 45.39 36.18 -17.74
N VAL A 533 46.19 35.13 -17.99
CA VAL A 533 47.49 34.92 -17.34
C VAL A 533 48.62 35.65 -18.08
N CYS A 534 48.54 35.76 -19.41
CA CYS A 534 49.56 36.40 -20.24
C CYS A 534 49.58 37.95 -20.17
N VAL A 535 48.76 38.56 -19.30
CA VAL A 535 48.65 40.01 -19.11
C VAL A 535 49.28 40.46 -17.76
N ILE A 536 49.91 39.53 -17.04
CA ILE A 536 50.80 39.78 -15.90
C ILE A 536 52.22 39.54 -16.39
#